data_AF-A0A947SYP5-F1
#
_entry.id   AF-A0A947SYP5-F1
#
_cell.length_a   1.000
_cell.length_b   1.000
_cell.length_c   1.000
_cell.angle_alpha   90.00
_cell.angle_beta   90.00
_cell.angle_gamma   90.00
#
_symmetry.space_group_name_H-M   'P 1'
#
loop_
_entity.id
_entity.type
_entity.pdbx_description
1 polymer ?
#
loop_
_entity_poly.entity_id
_entity_poly.type
_entity_poly.pdbx_seq_one_letter_code
_entity_poly.pdbx_strand_id
1 'polypeptide(L)'
;MADHKIYNGVLDIFRRYWNIYGGWRALIASPYVHLSILLCAVSVGFWWNNDWWNQSISVLPNLLGFTLGGFAVFLGFGDEKFKALIAGKPDGESERHSPYLGFSVTYLHFVLVQIVALLWAVLANATHFPTPECLMPIKGFLQIADKVSSGIGYWLFLYSICAAVAAAIGIFRVASMFDKYQTHMNKNAAKDSQAEQ
;
A
#
# COMPACT_ATOMS: atom_id res chain seq x y z
N MET A 1 11.06 2.42 33.33
CA MET A 1 11.84 3.02 32.22
C MET A 1 12.09 2.04 31.06
N ALA A 2 11.14 1.14 30.74
CA ALA A 2 11.27 0.20 29.60
C ALA A 2 10.36 0.59 28.41
N ASP A 3 9.20 1.22 28.68
CA ASP A 3 8.21 1.54 27.64
C ASP A 3 8.66 2.57 26.60
N HIS A 4 9.50 3.53 26.98
CA HIS A 4 9.98 4.55 26.03
C HIS A 4 10.83 3.96 24.90
N LYS A 5 11.47 2.80 25.10
CA LYS A 5 12.27 2.13 24.05
C LYS A 5 11.40 1.44 23.00
N ILE A 6 10.22 0.95 23.37
CA ILE A 6 9.34 0.19 22.48
C ILE A 6 8.72 1.10 21.42
N TYR A 7 8.15 2.23 21.83
CA TYR A 7 7.55 3.19 20.89
C TYR A 7 8.57 3.82 19.94
N ASN A 8 9.78 4.09 20.42
CA ASN A 8 10.86 4.61 19.57
C ASN A 8 11.24 3.63 18.45
N GLY A 9 11.32 2.33 18.76
CA GLY A 9 11.58 1.29 17.75
C GLY A 9 10.50 1.24 16.67
N VAL A 10 9.22 1.38 17.05
CA VAL A 10 8.10 1.43 16.08
C VAL A 10 8.23 2.65 15.17
N LEU A 11 8.47 3.84 15.75
CA LEU A 11 8.63 5.07 14.99
C LEU A 11 9.80 5.01 14.01
N ASP A 12 10.91 4.39 14.41
CA ASP A 12 12.08 4.23 13.55
C ASP A 12 11.80 3.31 12.35
N ILE A 13 10.99 2.25 12.54
CA ILE A 13 10.53 1.38 11.44
C ILE A 13 9.64 2.18 10.49
N PHE A 14 8.69 2.96 10.99
CA PHE A 14 7.82 3.80 10.14
C PHE A 14 8.61 4.86 9.39
N ARG A 15 9.59 5.51 10.04
CA ARG A 15 10.49 6.48 9.39
C ARG A 15 11.30 5.82 8.27
N ARG A 16 11.88 4.64 8.53
CA ARG A 16 12.62 3.87 7.53
C ARG A 16 11.74 3.50 6.36
N TYR A 17 10.54 2.99 6.61
CA TYR A 17 9.52 2.69 5.60
C TYR A 17 9.22 3.92 4.73
N TRP A 18 8.92 5.07 5.35
CA TRP A 18 8.54 6.28 4.65
C TRP A 18 9.67 6.83 3.77
N ASN A 19 10.91 6.73 4.26
CA ASN A 19 12.09 7.12 3.50
C ASN A 19 12.29 6.23 2.27
N ILE A 20 12.19 4.90 2.42
CA ILE A 20 12.33 3.95 1.31
C ILE A 20 11.22 4.10 0.27
N TYR A 21 10.00 4.40 0.71
CA TYR A 21 8.86 4.62 -0.18
C TYR A 21 9.05 5.85 -1.08
N GLY A 22 9.91 6.80 -0.69
CA GLY A 22 10.11 8.07 -1.38
C GLY A 22 9.26 9.23 -0.82
N GLY A 23 8.64 9.02 0.34
CA GLY A 23 7.91 10.03 1.11
C GLY A 23 6.74 10.69 0.38
N TRP A 24 6.43 11.93 0.77
CA TRP A 24 5.31 12.70 0.22
C TRP A 24 5.46 13.02 -1.27
N ARG A 25 6.70 13.19 -1.75
CA ARG A 25 6.96 13.46 -3.17
C ARG A 25 6.55 12.26 -4.02
N ALA A 26 6.94 11.05 -3.62
CA ALA A 26 6.55 9.83 -4.33
C ALA A 26 5.03 9.61 -4.28
N LEU A 27 4.38 9.91 -3.15
CA LEU A 27 2.93 9.80 -3.01
C LEU A 27 2.20 10.75 -3.97
N ILE A 28 2.52 12.05 -3.92
CA ILE A 28 1.81 13.06 -4.72
C ILE A 28 2.11 12.88 -6.21
N ALA A 29 3.33 12.49 -6.59
CA ALA A 29 3.67 12.22 -7.98
C ALA A 29 3.09 10.89 -8.52
N SER A 30 2.50 10.06 -7.66
CA SER A 30 2.05 8.72 -8.01
C SER A 30 0.85 8.76 -8.98
N PRO A 31 0.89 8.02 -10.11
CA PRO A 31 -0.27 7.93 -11.01
C PRO A 31 -1.49 7.34 -10.32
N TYR A 32 -1.29 6.49 -9.30
CA TYR A 32 -2.36 5.88 -8.52
C TYR A 32 -3.11 6.89 -7.64
N VAL A 33 -2.41 7.92 -7.13
CA VAL A 33 -3.05 9.01 -6.38
C VAL A 33 -3.85 9.91 -7.32
N HIS A 34 -3.30 10.27 -8.47
CA HIS A 34 -4.03 11.07 -9.46
C HIS A 34 -5.28 10.34 -9.96
N LEU A 35 -5.18 9.04 -10.24
CA LEU A 35 -6.31 8.22 -10.65
C LEU A 35 -7.36 8.13 -9.55
N SER A 36 -6.97 7.93 -8.29
CA SER A 36 -7.94 7.85 -7.19
C SER A 36 -8.66 9.17 -6.93
N ILE A 37 -7.97 10.31 -7.09
CA ILE A 37 -8.60 11.64 -7.03
C ILE A 37 -9.62 11.80 -8.15
N LEU A 38 -9.26 11.45 -9.39
CA LEU A 38 -10.18 11.51 -10.53
C LEU A 38 -11.42 10.64 -10.29
N LEU A 39 -11.23 9.40 -9.84
CA LEU A 39 -12.32 8.49 -9.50
C LEU A 39 -13.19 9.04 -8.37
N CYS A 40 -12.60 9.66 -7.35
CA CYS A 40 -13.32 10.29 -6.25
C CYS A 40 -14.17 11.48 -6.75
N ALA A 41 -13.61 12.33 -7.62
CA ALA A 41 -14.34 13.46 -8.19
C ALA A 41 -15.53 13.00 -9.04
N VAL A 42 -15.35 11.99 -9.89
CA VAL A 42 -16.42 11.43 -10.74
C VAL A 42 -17.51 10.76 -9.90
N SER A 43 -17.17 10.20 -8.75
CA SER A 43 -18.10 9.52 -7.85
C SER A 43 -18.71 10.42 -6.77
N VAL A 44 -18.60 11.75 -6.87
CA VAL A 44 -19.16 12.71 -5.89
C VAL A 44 -20.62 12.48 -5.57
N GLY A 45 -21.43 12.13 -6.57
CA GLY A 45 -22.85 11.83 -6.35
C GLY A 45 -23.08 10.66 -5.38
N PHE A 46 -22.16 9.68 -5.36
CA PHE A 46 -22.25 8.51 -4.49
C PHE A 46 -21.85 8.87 -3.05
N TRP A 47 -20.62 9.31 -2.82
CA TRP A 47 -20.11 9.52 -1.46
C TRP A 47 -20.70 10.73 -0.75
N TRP A 48 -21.36 11.64 -1.47
CA TRP A 48 -22.04 12.79 -0.87
C TRP A 48 -23.42 12.46 -0.29
N ASN A 49 -24.13 11.48 -0.87
CA ASN A 49 -25.54 11.22 -0.56
C ASN A 49 -25.80 9.83 0.02
N ASN A 50 -24.81 8.92 -0.02
CA ASN A 50 -24.99 7.54 0.40
C ASN A 50 -24.02 7.17 1.52
N ASP A 51 -24.34 6.08 2.19
CA ASP A 51 -23.55 5.44 3.24
C ASP A 51 -22.31 4.75 2.67
N TRP A 52 -21.38 5.54 2.13
CA TRP A 52 -20.19 5.08 1.39
C TRP A 52 -19.31 4.14 2.23
N TRP A 53 -19.34 4.27 3.56
CA TRP A 53 -18.61 3.40 4.48
C TRP A 53 -19.00 1.93 4.36
N ASN A 54 -20.26 1.61 4.03
CA ASN A 54 -20.72 0.22 3.88
C ASN A 54 -19.98 -0.49 2.73
N GLN A 55 -19.68 0.24 1.65
CA GLN A 55 -18.89 -0.29 0.54
C GLN A 55 -17.45 -0.55 0.97
N SER A 56 -16.83 0.38 1.69
CA SER A 56 -15.46 0.21 2.20
C SER A 56 -15.36 -0.97 3.18
N ILE A 57 -16.30 -1.10 4.12
CA ILE A 57 -16.31 -2.16 5.14
C ILE A 57 -16.52 -3.54 4.51
N SER A 58 -17.28 -3.64 3.41
CA SER A 58 -17.51 -4.92 2.72
C SER A 58 -16.37 -5.32 1.77
N VAL A 59 -15.67 -4.36 1.16
CA VAL A 59 -14.63 -4.63 0.16
C VAL A 59 -13.23 -4.77 0.77
N LEU A 60 -12.85 -3.88 1.70
CA LEU A 60 -11.46 -3.80 2.19
C LEU A 60 -10.98 -5.04 2.95
N PRO A 61 -11.78 -5.71 3.81
CA PRO A 61 -11.33 -6.92 4.49
C PRO A 61 -10.96 -8.06 3.52
N ASN A 62 -11.73 -8.21 2.43
CA ASN A 62 -11.44 -9.20 1.41
C ASN A 62 -10.15 -8.89 0.65
N LEU A 63 -9.93 -7.61 0.31
CA LEU A 63 -8.68 -7.17 -0.31
C LEU A 63 -7.49 -7.39 0.63
N LEU A 64 -7.60 -7.02 1.90
CA LEU A 64 -6.58 -7.27 2.93
C LEU A 64 -6.23 -8.76 3.04
N GLY A 65 -7.22 -9.66 3.03
CA GLY A 65 -6.98 -11.10 3.00
C GLY A 65 -6.18 -11.54 1.78
N PHE A 66 -6.56 -11.08 0.58
CA PHE A 66 -5.81 -11.35 -0.65
C PHE A 66 -4.40 -10.77 -0.60
N THR A 67 -4.22 -9.63 0.08
CA THR A 67 -2.89 -9.03 0.23
C THR A 67 -1.96 -9.94 1.03
N LEU A 68 -2.38 -10.38 2.20
CA LEU A 68 -1.54 -11.24 3.04
C LEU A 68 -1.17 -12.53 2.29
N GLY A 69 -2.11 -13.09 1.53
CA GLY A 69 -1.85 -14.20 0.60
C GLY A 69 -0.79 -13.87 -0.45
N GLY A 70 -0.91 -12.75 -1.17
CA GLY A 70 0.05 -12.33 -2.19
C GLY A 70 1.46 -12.06 -1.63
N PHE A 71 1.57 -11.52 -0.41
CA PHE A 71 2.85 -11.32 0.25
C PHE A 71 3.48 -12.65 0.68
N ALA A 72 2.68 -13.58 1.21
CA ALA A 72 3.14 -14.91 1.56
C ALA A 72 3.66 -15.67 0.33
N VAL A 73 2.96 -15.57 -0.81
CA VAL A 73 3.42 -16.11 -2.10
C VAL A 73 4.77 -15.50 -2.48
N PHE A 74 4.97 -14.18 -2.37
CA PHE A 74 6.26 -13.55 -2.65
C PHE A 74 7.37 -14.07 -1.73
N LEU A 75 7.13 -14.20 -0.42
CA LEU A 75 8.13 -14.74 0.51
C LEU A 75 8.47 -16.20 0.21
N GLY A 76 7.49 -16.98 -0.26
CA GLY A 76 7.68 -18.34 -0.74
C GLY A 76 8.36 -18.44 -2.12
N PHE A 77 8.42 -17.33 -2.87
CA PHE A 77 8.96 -17.30 -4.22
C PHE A 77 10.48 -17.16 -4.23
N GLY A 78 11.14 -17.95 -5.09
CA GLY A 78 12.58 -17.88 -5.35
C GLY A 78 13.46 -18.67 -4.38
N ASP A 79 14.63 -19.08 -4.88
CA ASP A 79 15.68 -19.73 -4.09
C ASP A 79 16.49 -18.72 -3.26
N GLU A 80 17.31 -19.22 -2.32
CA GLU A 80 18.14 -18.35 -1.47
C GLU A 80 19.10 -17.48 -2.28
N LYS A 81 19.62 -18.02 -3.39
CA LYS A 81 20.53 -17.29 -4.29
C LYS A 81 19.84 -16.11 -4.97
N PHE A 82 18.63 -16.31 -5.50
CA PHE A 82 17.84 -15.21 -6.06
C PHE A 82 17.50 -14.16 -5.00
N LYS A 83 17.06 -14.60 -3.81
CA LYS A 83 16.75 -13.69 -2.70
C LYS A 83 17.96 -12.86 -2.30
N ALA A 84 19.14 -13.47 -2.25
CA ALA A 84 20.40 -12.77 -2.00
C ALA A 84 20.75 -11.78 -3.11
N LEU A 85 20.45 -12.09 -4.39
CA LEU A 85 20.72 -11.21 -5.52
C LEU A 85 19.83 -9.95 -5.53
N ILE A 86 18.55 -10.09 -5.18
CA ILE A 86 17.61 -8.96 -5.11
C ILE A 86 17.66 -8.22 -3.77
N ALA A 87 18.39 -8.76 -2.79
CA ALA A 87 18.73 -8.14 -1.54
C ALA A 87 20.12 -7.47 -1.62
N GLY A 88 20.33 -6.42 -0.84
CA GLY A 88 21.60 -5.68 -0.86
C GLY A 88 21.61 -4.51 -1.84
N LYS A 89 22.50 -3.55 -1.58
CA LYS A 89 22.74 -2.40 -2.46
C LYS A 89 23.93 -2.72 -3.36
N PRO A 90 23.91 -2.38 -4.66
CA PRO A 90 25.14 -2.37 -5.45
C PRO A 90 26.12 -1.36 -4.85
N ASP A 91 27.38 -1.76 -4.69
CA ASP A 91 28.43 -0.90 -4.18
C ASP A 91 28.52 0.38 -5.03
N GLY A 92 28.35 1.55 -4.39
CA GLY A 92 28.49 2.87 -5.03
C GLY A 92 27.20 3.66 -5.25
N GLU A 93 26.00 3.08 -5.11
CA GLU A 93 24.74 3.83 -5.19
C GLU A 93 24.10 3.99 -3.79
N SER A 94 24.38 5.11 -3.12
CA SER A 94 23.90 5.38 -1.76
C SER A 94 22.37 5.48 -1.65
N GLU A 95 21.70 5.92 -2.72
CA GLU A 95 20.27 6.26 -2.72
C GLU A 95 19.33 5.16 -3.24
N ARG A 96 19.81 4.17 -4.02
CA ARG A 96 18.93 3.12 -4.56
C ARG A 96 18.73 1.99 -3.55
N HIS A 97 17.48 1.79 -3.14
CA HIS A 97 17.08 0.67 -2.31
C HIS A 97 17.02 -0.62 -3.14
N SER A 98 17.28 -1.76 -2.48
CA SER A 98 17.25 -3.05 -3.18
C SER A 98 15.85 -3.35 -3.73
N PRO A 99 15.73 -4.08 -4.85
CA PRO A 99 14.44 -4.48 -5.41
C PRO A 99 13.55 -5.20 -4.40
N TYR A 100 14.14 -6.04 -3.54
CA TYR A 100 13.45 -6.70 -2.43
C TYR A 100 12.78 -5.69 -1.48
N LEU A 101 13.52 -4.66 -1.08
CA LEU A 101 13.04 -3.67 -0.11
C LEU A 101 12.02 -2.72 -0.74
N GLY A 102 12.22 -2.33 -2.01
CA GLY A 102 11.26 -1.53 -2.77
C GLY A 102 9.92 -2.24 -2.94
N PHE A 103 9.94 -3.54 -3.24
CA PHE A 103 8.74 -4.38 -3.25
C PHE A 103 8.07 -4.41 -1.87
N SER A 104 8.83 -4.76 -0.83
CA SER A 104 8.31 -4.91 0.53
C SER A 104 7.67 -3.62 1.05
N VAL A 105 8.24 -2.46 0.73
CA VAL A 105 7.72 -1.15 1.16
C VAL A 105 6.50 -0.71 0.34
N THR A 106 6.46 -1.00 -0.96
CA THR A 106 5.24 -0.82 -1.77
C THR A 106 4.09 -1.66 -1.21
N TYR A 107 4.41 -2.90 -0.82
CA TYR A 107 3.47 -3.82 -0.21
C TYR A 107 2.95 -3.32 1.13
N LEU A 108 3.86 -2.90 2.01
CA LEU A 108 3.52 -2.34 3.31
C LEU A 108 2.66 -1.08 3.17
N HIS A 109 3.01 -0.17 2.24
CA HIS A 109 2.21 1.03 1.96
C HIS A 109 0.77 0.66 1.60
N PHE A 110 0.60 -0.29 0.69
CA PHE A 110 -0.69 -0.78 0.26
C PHE A 110 -1.53 -1.35 1.42
N VAL A 111 -0.94 -2.15 2.31
CA VAL A 111 -1.64 -2.68 3.50
C VAL A 111 -2.01 -1.56 4.46
N LEU A 112 -1.09 -0.63 4.75
CA LEU A 112 -1.33 0.48 5.68
C LEU A 112 -2.47 1.39 5.19
N VAL A 113 -2.49 1.73 3.90
CA VAL A 113 -3.55 2.56 3.31
C VAL A 113 -4.91 1.88 3.42
N GLN A 114 -5.00 0.57 3.18
CA GLN A 114 -6.25 -0.17 3.35
C GLN A 114 -6.73 -0.19 4.80
N ILE A 115 -5.82 -0.39 5.77
CA ILE A 115 -6.17 -0.37 7.19
C ILE A 115 -6.68 1.02 7.58
N VAL A 116 -6.00 2.09 7.15
CA VAL A 116 -6.44 3.47 7.41
C VAL A 116 -7.81 3.75 6.79
N ALA A 117 -8.04 3.33 5.54
CA ALA A 117 -9.32 3.50 4.86
C ALA A 117 -10.45 2.73 5.57
N LEU A 118 -10.18 1.50 6.03
CA LEU A 118 -11.15 0.68 6.76
C LEU A 118 -11.48 1.28 8.12
N LEU A 119 -10.47 1.71 8.88
CA LEU A 119 -10.68 2.39 10.17
C LEU A 119 -11.48 3.67 9.98
N TRP A 120 -11.19 4.46 8.93
CA TRP A 120 -11.95 5.67 8.63
C TRP A 120 -13.42 5.35 8.31
N ALA A 121 -13.69 4.29 7.55
CA ALA A 121 -15.06 3.85 7.24
C ALA A 121 -15.81 3.36 8.48
N VAL A 122 -15.16 2.58 9.35
CA VAL A 122 -15.74 2.13 10.63
C VAL A 122 -16.05 3.31 11.54
N LEU A 123 -15.16 4.30 11.63
CA LEU A 123 -15.41 5.52 12.39
C LEU A 123 -16.58 6.30 11.82
N ALA A 124 -16.64 6.50 10.49
CA ALA A 124 -17.76 7.18 9.84
C ALA A 124 -19.09 6.49 10.13
N ASN A 125 -19.13 5.16 10.04
CA ASN A 125 -20.31 4.36 10.40
C ASN A 125 -20.70 4.54 11.87
N ALA A 126 -19.74 4.48 12.78
CA ALA A 126 -19.98 4.61 14.22
C ALA A 126 -20.43 6.03 14.62
N THR A 127 -20.00 7.05 13.90
CA THR A 127 -20.38 8.45 14.14
C THR A 127 -21.63 8.89 13.40
N HIS A 128 -22.27 7.99 12.64
CA HIS A 128 -23.52 8.28 11.95
C HIS A 128 -24.69 8.20 12.94
N PHE A 129 -25.01 9.31 13.60
CA PHE A 129 -26.16 9.43 14.49
C PHE A 129 -26.88 10.77 14.32
N PRO A 130 -28.20 10.84 14.63
CA PRO A 130 -28.93 12.11 14.61
C PRO A 130 -28.26 13.13 15.52
N THR A 131 -28.02 14.35 15.02
CA THR A 131 -27.32 15.39 15.79
C THR A 131 -28.04 15.66 17.12
N PRO A 132 -27.40 15.43 18.29
CA PRO A 132 -27.98 15.69 19.59
C PRO A 132 -28.32 17.17 19.77
N GLU A 133 -29.31 17.48 20.62
CA GLU A 133 -29.75 18.86 20.84
C GLU A 133 -28.62 19.78 21.31
N CYS A 134 -27.67 19.26 22.10
CA CYS A 134 -26.50 20.01 22.58
C CYS A 134 -25.53 20.48 21.48
N LEU A 135 -25.59 19.86 20.29
CA LEU A 135 -24.71 20.15 19.16
C LEU A 135 -25.42 20.96 18.05
N MET A 136 -26.70 21.32 18.23
CA MET A 136 -27.44 22.19 17.29
C MET A 136 -26.74 23.53 16.97
N PRO A 137 -26.07 24.23 17.91
CA PRO A 137 -25.39 25.49 17.62
C PRO A 137 -24.27 25.36 16.59
N ILE A 138 -23.66 24.18 16.46
CA ILE A 138 -22.56 23.90 15.52
C ILE A 138 -22.97 22.98 14.37
N LYS A 139 -24.28 22.76 14.17
CA LYS A 139 -24.82 21.85 13.14
C LYS A 139 -24.30 22.16 11.74
N GLY A 140 -24.21 23.44 11.37
CA GLY A 140 -23.70 23.85 10.05
C GLY A 140 -22.24 23.44 9.84
N PHE A 141 -21.40 23.61 10.87
CA PHE A 141 -20.00 23.17 10.83
C PHE A 141 -19.90 21.64 10.77
N LEU A 142 -20.71 20.92 11.56
CA LEU A 142 -20.75 19.45 11.55
C LEU A 142 -21.14 18.89 10.18
N GLN A 143 -22.10 19.51 9.48
CA GLN A 143 -22.50 19.08 8.14
C GLN A 143 -21.40 19.26 7.09
N ILE A 144 -20.62 20.35 7.19
CA ILE A 144 -19.48 20.59 6.29
C ILE A 144 -18.36 19.59 6.62
N ALA A 145 -18.06 19.41 7.89
CA ALA A 145 -17.06 18.46 8.36
C ALA A 145 -17.40 17.02 7.94
N ASP A 146 -18.67 16.62 8.03
CA ASP A 146 -19.16 15.31 7.59
C ASP A 146 -18.97 15.08 6.10
N LYS A 147 -19.31 16.07 5.26
CA LYS A 147 -19.11 16.00 3.81
C LYS A 147 -17.64 15.95 3.41
N VAL A 148 -16.81 16.76 4.05
CA VAL A 148 -15.35 16.75 3.82
C VAL A 148 -14.74 15.43 4.28
N SER A 149 -15.13 14.93 5.46
CA SER A 149 -14.71 13.63 5.99
C SER A 149 -15.13 12.48 5.07
N SER A 150 -16.34 12.55 4.50
CA SER A 150 -16.85 11.58 3.53
C SER A 150 -16.04 11.56 2.24
N GLY A 151 -15.72 12.74 1.69
CA GLY A 151 -14.85 12.85 0.51
C GLY A 151 -13.44 12.31 0.76
N ILE A 152 -12.84 12.63 1.91
CA ILE A 152 -11.51 12.12 2.30
C ILE A 152 -11.55 10.59 2.50
N GLY A 153 -12.55 10.10 3.22
CA GLY A 153 -12.71 8.67 3.51
C GLY A 153 -12.94 7.84 2.24
N TYR A 154 -13.78 8.32 1.33
CA TYR A 154 -14.02 7.65 0.05
C TYR A 154 -12.81 7.73 -0.89
N TRP A 155 -12.09 8.85 -0.90
CA TRP A 155 -10.82 8.95 -1.62
C TRP A 155 -9.78 7.96 -1.09
N LEU A 156 -9.64 7.82 0.24
CA LEU A 156 -8.75 6.83 0.85
C LEU A 156 -9.13 5.40 0.43
N PHE A 157 -10.42 5.09 0.39
CA PHE A 157 -10.93 3.82 -0.12
C PHE A 157 -10.50 3.58 -1.58
N LEU A 158 -10.77 4.52 -2.48
CA LEU A 158 -10.38 4.40 -3.89
C LEU A 158 -8.85 4.34 -4.09
N TYR A 159 -8.10 5.12 -3.31
CA TYR A 159 -6.65 5.09 -3.32
C TYR A 159 -6.12 3.72 -2.89
N SER A 160 -6.73 3.10 -1.88
CA SER A 160 -6.35 1.76 -1.44
C SER A 160 -6.51 0.70 -2.54
N ILE A 161 -7.57 0.81 -3.35
CA ILE A 161 -7.79 -0.07 -4.52
C ILE A 161 -6.72 0.19 -5.58
N CYS A 162 -6.40 1.45 -5.87
CA CYS A 162 -5.35 1.80 -6.82
C CYS A 162 -3.97 1.31 -6.33
N ALA A 163 -3.70 1.40 -5.03
CA ALA A 163 -2.49 0.86 -4.40
C ALA A 163 -2.43 -0.68 -4.50
N ALA A 164 -3.57 -1.38 -4.55
CA ALA A 164 -3.61 -2.81 -4.81
C ALA A 164 -3.04 -3.17 -6.18
N VAL A 165 -3.40 -2.39 -7.20
CA VAL A 165 -2.85 -2.54 -8.55
C VAL A 165 -1.35 -2.30 -8.55
N ALA A 166 -0.88 -1.27 -7.83
CA ALA A 166 0.55 -0.99 -7.68
C ALA A 166 1.31 -2.18 -7.05
N ALA A 167 0.77 -2.77 -5.99
CA ALA A 167 1.35 -3.93 -5.33
C ALA A 167 1.36 -5.17 -6.25
N ALA A 168 0.27 -5.43 -6.98
CA ALA A 168 0.18 -6.53 -7.95
C ALA A 168 1.22 -6.39 -9.07
N ILE A 169 1.40 -5.20 -9.62
CA ILE A 169 2.47 -4.91 -10.59
C ILE A 169 3.85 -5.11 -9.94
N GLY A 170 4.01 -4.76 -8.67
CA GLY A 170 5.22 -5.05 -7.88
C GLY A 170 5.55 -6.54 -7.84
N ILE A 171 4.56 -7.40 -7.56
CA ILE A 171 4.73 -8.86 -7.57
C ILE A 171 5.17 -9.32 -8.96
N PHE A 172 4.49 -8.86 -10.00
CA PHE A 172 4.81 -9.23 -11.38
C PHE A 172 6.22 -8.81 -11.79
N ARG A 173 6.70 -7.64 -11.35
CA ARG A 173 8.08 -7.19 -11.59
C ARG A 173 9.10 -8.14 -10.97
N VAL A 174 8.90 -8.55 -9.72
CA VAL A 174 9.80 -9.52 -9.06
C VAL A 174 9.75 -10.86 -9.78
N ALA A 175 8.55 -11.37 -10.11
CA ALA A 175 8.40 -12.62 -10.84
C ALA A 175 9.14 -12.58 -12.19
N SER A 176 9.06 -11.46 -12.91
CA SER A 176 9.79 -11.24 -14.17
C SER A 176 11.30 -11.19 -13.96
N MET A 177 11.78 -10.65 -12.85
CA MET A 177 13.22 -10.68 -12.51
C MET A 177 13.70 -12.11 -12.24
N PHE A 178 12.90 -12.91 -11.55
CA PHE A 178 13.20 -14.32 -11.28
C PHE A 178 13.25 -15.15 -12.56
N ASP A 179 12.29 -14.96 -13.47
CA ASP A 179 12.26 -15.62 -14.77
C ASP A 179 13.51 -15.32 -15.60
N LYS A 180 13.91 -14.03 -15.64
CA LYS A 180 15.17 -13.62 -16.28
C LYS A 180 16.38 -14.28 -15.63
N TYR A 181 16.45 -14.28 -14.29
CA TYR A 181 17.55 -14.91 -13.55
C TYR A 181 17.68 -16.40 -13.90
N GLN A 182 16.59 -17.15 -13.88
CA GLN A 182 16.59 -18.57 -14.25
C GLN A 182 16.99 -18.80 -15.70
N THR A 183 16.50 -17.95 -16.61
CA THR A 183 16.90 -18.01 -18.03
C THR A 183 18.41 -17.82 -18.20
N HIS A 184 19.03 -16.91 -17.45
CA HIS A 184 20.48 -16.71 -17.49
C HIS A 184 21.25 -17.90 -16.91
N MET A 185 20.79 -18.49 -15.80
CA MET A 185 21.40 -19.68 -15.20
C MET A 185 21.36 -20.87 -16.16
N ASN A 186 20.22 -21.13 -16.80
CA ASN A 186 20.06 -22.21 -17.77
C ASN A 186 20.97 -22.04 -18.99
N LYS A 187 21.11 -20.80 -19.48
CA LYS A 187 22.02 -20.49 -20.60
C LYS A 187 23.49 -20.69 -20.23
N ASN A 188 23.90 -20.34 -19.02
CA ASN A 188 25.28 -20.53 -18.58
C ASN A 188 25.61 -22.02 -18.43
N ALA A 189 24.73 -22.79 -17.78
CA ALA A 189 24.90 -24.24 -17.65
C ALA A 189 25.03 -24.95 -19.02
N ALA A 190 24.25 -24.52 -20.02
CA ALA A 190 24.35 -25.05 -21.37
C ALA A 190 25.68 -24.72 -22.07
N LYS A 191 26.25 -23.53 -21.82
CA LYS A 191 27.57 -23.15 -22.37
C LYS A 191 28.70 -23.94 -21.73
N ASP A 192 28.67 -24.12 -20.42
CA ASP A 192 29.70 -24.85 -19.69
C ASP A 192 29.73 -26.33 -20.15
N SER A 193 28.55 -26.93 -20.37
CA SER A 193 28.42 -28.28 -20.92
C SER A 193 28.94 -28.44 -22.36
N GLN A 194 29.02 -27.36 -23.14
CA GLN A 194 29.57 -27.35 -24.50
C GLN A 194 31.07 -27.07 -24.53
N ALA A 195 31.64 -26.46 -23.48
CA ALA A 195 33.06 -26.18 -23.37
C ALA A 195 33.87 -27.38 -22.83
N GLU A 196 33.21 -28.33 -22.18
CA GLU A 196 33.80 -29.59 -21.69
C GLU A 196 33.80 -30.73 -22.74
N GLN A 197 33.19 -30.52 -23.91
CA GLN A 197 33.17 -31.45 -25.05
C GLN A 197 34.21 -31.06 -26.10
#